data_AF-A0A6L8EHG3-F1
#
_entry.id   AF-A0A6L8EHG3-F1
#
_cell.length_a   1.000
_cell.length_b   1.000
_cell.length_c   1.000
_cell.angle_alpha   90.00
_cell.angle_beta   90.00
_cell.angle_gamma   90.00
#
_symmetry.space_group_name_H-M   'P 1'
#
loop_
_entity.id
_entity.type
_entity.pdbx_description
1 polymer ?
#
loop_
_entity_poly.entity_id
_entity_poly.type
_entity_poly.pdbx_seq_one_letter_code
_entity_poly.pdbx_strand_id
1 'polypeptide(L)'
;MKSFLRLFLAIVAGAAGGSIVNLGLIIVGSEIIPAPAGVDVTDPDSISAAADLFGPQHFIFPFVAHAGGTLAGCLIACLVAVRQPRMAALPVGCLFLLGGIANAFMIPAPVWFLVLDLGLAYIPMALLALWIHQRLLTEARSSQ
;
A
#
# COMPACT_ATOMS: atom_id res chain seq x y z
N MET A 1 -7.78 26.76 11.43
CA MET A 1 -8.89 25.82 11.13
C MET A 1 -8.88 25.30 9.68
N LYS A 2 -8.90 26.13 8.63
CA LYS A 2 -8.93 25.67 7.21
C LYS A 2 -7.76 24.75 6.81
N SER A 3 -6.55 25.00 7.34
CA SER A 3 -5.36 24.18 7.04
C SER A 3 -5.39 22.79 7.69
N PHE A 4 -5.91 22.69 8.92
CA PHE A 4 -6.03 21.42 9.63
C PHE A 4 -7.07 20.50 8.97
N LEU A 5 -8.26 21.04 8.66
CA LEU A 5 -9.31 20.27 7.98
C LEU A 5 -8.83 19.74 6.63
N ARG A 6 -8.10 20.56 5.85
CA ARG A 6 -7.53 20.09 4.58
C ARG A 6 -6.51 18.99 4.77
N LEU A 7 -5.63 19.11 5.77
CA LEU A 7 -4.64 18.08 6.07
C LEU A 7 -5.33 16.76 6.45
N PHE A 8 -6.34 16.83 7.32
CA PHE A 8 -7.13 15.66 7.69
C PHE A 8 -7.82 15.02 6.47
N LEU A 9 -8.48 15.81 5.63
CA LEU A 9 -9.12 15.31 4.41
C LEU A 9 -8.10 14.72 3.43
N ALA A 10 -6.88 15.27 3.35
CA ALA A 10 -5.82 14.72 2.52
C ALA A 10 -5.37 13.33 3.00
N ILE A 11 -5.23 13.15 4.32
CA ILE A 11 -4.90 11.85 4.92
C ILE A 11 -6.02 10.83 4.65
N VAL A 12 -7.28 11.22 4.88
CA VAL A 12 -8.44 10.34 4.64
C VAL A 12 -8.55 9.97 3.16
N ALA A 13 -8.43 10.93 2.25
CA ALA A 13 -8.47 10.68 0.82
C ALA A 13 -7.32 9.79 0.36
N GLY A 14 -6.11 10.01 0.90
CA GLY A 14 -4.95 9.17 0.64
C GLY A 14 -5.14 7.73 1.13
N ALA A 15 -5.59 7.56 2.37
CA ALA A 15 -5.87 6.23 2.91
C ALA A 15 -6.94 5.49 2.10
N ALA A 16 -8.07 6.15 1.82
CA ALA A 16 -9.14 5.55 1.02
C ALA A 16 -8.69 5.20 -0.41
N GLY A 17 -8.02 6.13 -1.10
CA GLY A 17 -7.52 5.91 -2.45
C GLY A 17 -6.47 4.82 -2.53
N GLY A 18 -5.55 4.78 -1.57
CA GLY A 18 -4.56 3.71 -1.45
C GLY A 18 -5.21 2.34 -1.22
N SER A 19 -6.24 2.27 -0.38
CA SER A 19 -6.95 1.01 -0.11
C SER A 19 -7.74 0.53 -1.32
N ILE A 20 -8.32 1.44 -2.11
CA ILE A 20 -8.97 1.10 -3.37
C ILE A 20 -7.96 0.50 -4.35
N VAL A 21 -6.78 1.11 -4.50
CA VAL A 21 -5.72 0.57 -5.37
C VAL A 21 -5.23 -0.79 -4.87
N ASN A 22 -5.01 -0.93 -3.57
CA ASN A 22 -4.60 -2.18 -2.94
C ASN A 22 -5.62 -3.30 -3.23
N LEU A 23 -6.90 -3.07 -2.92
CA LEU A 23 -7.96 -4.05 -3.14
C LEU A 23 -8.12 -4.38 -4.62
N GLY A 24 -8.07 -3.38 -5.51
CA GLY A 24 -8.14 -3.59 -6.95
C GLY A 24 -7.01 -4.49 -7.46
N LEU A 25 -5.78 -4.29 -6.96
CA LEU A 25 -4.63 -5.12 -7.30
C LEU A 25 -4.76 -6.55 -6.75
N ILE A 26 -5.36 -6.74 -5.58
CA ILE A 26 -5.66 -8.08 -5.03
C ILE A 26 -6.68 -8.80 -5.92
N ILE A 27 -7.77 -8.13 -6.30
CA ILE A 27 -8.83 -8.72 -7.14
C ILE A 27 -8.26 -9.15 -8.49
N VAL A 28 -7.62 -8.21 -9.21
CA VAL A 28 -6.96 -8.52 -10.50
C VAL A 28 -5.90 -9.61 -10.34
N GLY A 29 -5.17 -9.57 -9.23
CA GLY A 29 -4.17 -10.57 -8.90
C GLY A 29 -4.73 -11.98 -8.75
N SER A 30 -5.86 -12.13 -8.07
CA SER A 30 -6.53 -13.42 -7.87
C SER A 30 -7.07 -14.04 -9.17
N GLU A 31 -7.35 -13.21 -10.19
CA GLU A 31 -7.74 -13.70 -11.52
C GLU A 31 -6.54 -14.21 -12.32
N ILE A 32 -5.36 -13.59 -12.15
CA ILE A 32 -4.14 -13.94 -12.89
C ILE A 32 -3.39 -15.09 -12.21
N ILE A 33 -3.28 -15.04 -10.88
CA ILE A 33 -2.63 -16.05 -10.04
C ILE A 33 -3.68 -16.52 -9.02
N PRO A 34 -4.52 -17.50 -9.38
CA PRO A 34 -5.54 -17.99 -8.48
C PRO A 34 -4.92 -18.67 -7.27
N ALA A 35 -5.66 -18.67 -6.16
CA ALA A 35 -5.31 -19.44 -4.99
C ALA A 35 -5.29 -20.96 -5.33
N PRO A 36 -4.54 -21.77 -4.57
CA PRO A 36 -4.61 -23.22 -4.71
C PRO A 36 -6.05 -23.73 -4.55
N ALA A 37 -6.38 -24.82 -5.24
CA ALA A 37 -7.74 -25.36 -5.27
C ALA A 37 -8.22 -25.73 -3.85
N GLY A 38 -9.42 -25.26 -3.48
CA GLY A 38 -10.04 -25.53 -2.18
C GLY A 38 -9.54 -24.64 -1.04
N VAL A 39 -8.71 -23.64 -1.30
CA VAL A 39 -8.26 -22.66 -0.29
C VAL A 39 -9.19 -21.46 -0.25
N ASP A 40 -9.72 -21.15 0.94
CA ASP A 40 -10.45 -19.91 1.20
C ASP A 40 -9.46 -18.84 1.66
N VAL A 41 -9.12 -17.90 0.76
CA VAL A 41 -8.19 -16.80 1.05
C VAL A 41 -8.77 -15.71 1.95
N THR A 42 -10.03 -15.82 2.36
CA THR A 42 -10.65 -14.93 3.34
C THR A 42 -10.60 -15.48 4.77
N ASP A 43 -10.20 -16.74 4.92
CA ASP A 43 -10.05 -17.42 6.20
C ASP A 43 -8.56 -17.68 6.51
N PRO A 44 -7.98 -16.99 7.51
CA PRO A 44 -6.59 -17.21 7.92
C PRO A 44 -6.27 -18.66 8.30
N ASP A 45 -7.23 -19.41 8.86
CA ASP A 45 -7.03 -20.80 9.24
C ASP A 45 -6.93 -21.70 7.99
N SER A 46 -7.75 -21.42 6.96
CA SER A 46 -7.67 -22.08 5.65
C SER A 46 -6.32 -21.84 4.97
N ILE A 47 -5.83 -20.60 4.97
CA ILE A 47 -4.51 -20.25 4.42
C ILE A 47 -3.40 -21.00 5.18
N SER A 48 -3.47 -21.03 6.51
CA SER A 48 -2.47 -21.71 7.34
C SER A 48 -2.44 -23.22 7.08
N ALA A 49 -3.60 -23.86 6.93
CA ALA A 49 -3.70 -25.29 6.62
C ALA A 49 -3.15 -25.65 5.23
N ALA A 50 -3.19 -24.69 4.30
CA ALA A 50 -2.74 -24.85 2.92
C ALA A 50 -1.38 -24.20 2.62
N ALA A 51 -0.62 -23.79 3.64
CA ALA A 51 0.61 -23.02 3.47
C ALA A 51 1.61 -23.66 2.50
N ASP A 52 1.74 -24.99 2.53
CA ASP A 52 2.65 -25.75 1.66
C ASP A 52 2.24 -25.75 0.17
N LEU A 53 0.99 -25.37 -0.14
CA LEU A 53 0.51 -25.25 -1.52
C LEU A 53 0.87 -23.89 -2.15
N PHE A 54 1.25 -22.91 -1.35
CA PHE A 54 1.60 -21.57 -1.84
C PHE A 54 3.05 -21.51 -2.34
N GLY A 55 3.21 -21.53 -3.66
CA GLY A 55 4.48 -21.17 -4.33
C GLY A 55 4.78 -19.65 -4.31
N PRO A 56 6.02 -19.23 -4.62
CA PRO A 56 6.43 -17.83 -4.63
C PRO A 56 5.56 -16.90 -5.49
N GLN A 57 4.95 -17.40 -6.58
CA GLN A 57 4.10 -16.59 -7.44
C GLN A 57 2.88 -16.00 -6.73
N HIS A 58 2.34 -16.68 -5.71
CA HIS A 58 1.15 -16.22 -4.99
C HIS A 58 1.40 -14.99 -4.11
N PHE A 59 2.67 -14.64 -3.88
CA PHE A 59 3.08 -13.49 -3.08
C PHE A 59 3.36 -12.23 -3.92
N ILE A 60 3.37 -12.35 -5.27
CA ILE A 60 3.60 -11.22 -6.18
C ILE A 60 2.52 -10.15 -6.01
N PHE A 61 1.25 -10.55 -6.09
CA PHE A 61 0.14 -9.60 -6.01
C PHE A 61 -0.08 -9.01 -4.62
N PRO A 62 0.04 -9.77 -3.51
CA PRO A 62 0.08 -9.17 -2.18
C PRO A 62 1.14 -8.06 -2.06
N PHE A 63 2.39 -8.33 -2.48
CA PHE A 63 3.45 -7.31 -2.46
C PHE A 63 3.12 -6.09 -3.32
N VAL A 64 2.68 -6.32 -4.57
CA VAL A 64 2.33 -5.25 -5.50
C VAL A 64 1.14 -4.44 -4.99
N ALA A 65 0.15 -5.07 -4.36
CA ALA A 65 -0.99 -4.41 -3.74
C ALA A 65 -0.58 -3.56 -2.55
N HIS A 66 0.28 -4.07 -1.66
CA HIS A 66 0.82 -3.30 -0.53
C HIS A 66 1.64 -2.11 -1.01
N ALA A 67 2.57 -2.34 -1.95
CA ALA A 67 3.45 -1.32 -2.49
C ALA A 67 2.69 -0.26 -3.29
N GLY A 68 1.85 -0.70 -4.24
CA GLY A 68 1.04 0.15 -5.09
C GLY A 68 -0.01 0.93 -4.31
N GLY A 69 -0.68 0.29 -3.35
CA GLY A 69 -1.62 0.94 -2.45
C GLY A 69 -0.96 2.04 -1.61
N THR A 70 0.20 1.75 -1.02
CA THR A 70 0.94 2.74 -0.22
C THR A 70 1.40 3.91 -1.10
N LEU A 71 2.02 3.63 -2.25
CA LEU A 71 2.50 4.64 -3.20
C LEU A 71 1.35 5.55 -3.65
N ALA A 72 0.24 4.96 -4.11
CA ALA A 72 -0.92 5.70 -4.58
C ALA A 72 -1.55 6.53 -3.46
N GLY A 73 -1.75 5.94 -2.28
CA GLY A 73 -2.35 6.63 -1.14
C GLY A 73 -1.52 7.81 -0.66
N CYS A 74 -0.20 7.63 -0.52
CA CYS A 74 0.72 8.71 -0.16
C CYS A 74 0.76 9.81 -1.23
N LEU A 75 0.72 9.46 -2.52
CA LEU A 75 0.72 10.43 -3.61
C LEU A 75 -0.58 11.24 -3.64
N ILE A 76 -1.74 10.60 -3.49
CA ILE A 76 -3.05 11.26 -3.37
C ILE A 76 -3.03 12.23 -2.17
N ALA A 77 -2.53 11.80 -1.02
CA ALA A 77 -2.41 12.65 0.16
C ALA A 77 -1.54 13.89 -0.10
N CYS A 78 -0.42 13.74 -0.82
CA CYS A 78 0.43 14.87 -1.21
C CYS A 78 -0.33 15.89 -2.06
N LEU A 79 -1.02 15.40 -3.10
CA LEU A 79 -1.74 16.24 -4.07
C LEU A 79 -2.88 17.03 -3.42
N VAL A 80 -3.58 16.43 -2.45
CA VAL A 80 -4.70 17.09 -1.75
C VAL A 80 -4.22 18.09 -0.69
N ALA A 81 -3.09 17.83 -0.02
CA ALA A 81 -2.61 18.67 1.07
C ALA A 81 -2.11 20.06 0.63
N VAL A 82 -1.61 20.19 -0.61
CA VAL A 82 -1.08 21.41 -1.26
C VAL A 82 0.11 22.07 -0.55
N ARG A 83 0.00 22.44 0.74
CA ARG A 83 1.02 23.18 1.50
C ARG A 83 1.91 22.30 2.36
N GLN A 84 1.41 21.14 2.81
CA GLN A 84 2.12 20.26 3.75
C GLN A 84 2.10 18.79 3.27
N PRO A 85 2.58 18.49 2.04
CA PRO A 85 2.48 17.14 1.46
C PRO A 85 3.17 16.07 2.31
N ARG A 86 4.32 16.39 2.93
CA ARG A 86 5.03 15.49 3.86
C ARG A 86 4.21 15.14 5.09
N MET A 87 3.49 16.11 5.67
CA MET A 87 2.65 15.89 6.84
C MET A 87 1.38 15.10 6.52
N ALA A 88 1.00 14.98 5.25
CA ALA A 88 -0.13 14.16 4.82
C ALA A 88 0.31 12.74 4.41
N ALA A 89 1.40 12.61 3.65
CA ALA A 89 1.85 11.33 3.13
C ALA A 89 2.42 10.39 4.20
N LEU A 90 3.20 10.91 5.17
CA LEU A 90 3.82 10.07 6.19
C LEU A 90 2.79 9.36 7.08
N PRO A 91 1.73 10.03 7.60
CA PRO A 91 0.67 9.33 8.31
C PRO A 91 0.00 8.23 7.49
N VAL A 92 -0.23 8.44 6.19
CA VAL A 92 -0.80 7.40 5.31
C VAL A 92 0.16 6.22 5.16
N GLY A 93 1.45 6.49 4.91
CA GLY A 93 2.46 5.43 4.82
C GLY A 93 2.60 4.64 6.13
N CYS A 94 2.56 5.32 7.28
CA CYS A 94 2.55 4.68 8.59
C CYS A 94 1.29 3.84 8.80
N LEU A 95 0.12 4.32 8.39
CA LEU A 95 -1.13 3.55 8.48
C LEU A 95 -1.04 2.25 7.68
N PHE A 96 -0.50 2.31 6.46
CA PHE A 96 -0.30 1.13 5.63
C PHE A 96 0.74 0.18 6.22
N LEU A 97 1.85 0.70 6.76
CA LEU A 97 2.84 -0.12 7.47
C LEU A 97 2.23 -0.84 8.67
N LEU A 98 1.43 -0.13 9.48
CA LEU A 98 0.75 -0.74 10.63
C LEU A 98 -0.23 -1.83 10.19
N GLY A 99 -0.96 -1.61 9.08
CA GLY A 99 -1.79 -2.63 8.45
C GLY A 99 -0.97 -3.83 7.96
N GLY A 100 0.19 -3.59 7.35
CA GLY A 100 1.11 -4.63 6.92
C GLY A 100 1.67 -5.48 8.06
N ILE A 101 2.10 -4.82 9.14
CA ILE A 101 2.55 -5.48 10.37
C ILE A 101 1.42 -6.31 10.96
N ALA A 102 0.20 -5.76 11.06
CA ALA A 102 -0.96 -6.51 11.54
C ALA A 102 -1.21 -7.75 10.66
N ASN A 103 -1.17 -7.58 9.34
CA ASN A 103 -1.34 -8.68 8.39
C ASN A 103 -0.27 -9.77 8.56
N ALA A 104 0.99 -9.39 8.81
CA ALA A 104 2.09 -10.33 9.06
C ALA A 104 1.90 -11.18 10.33
N PHE A 105 1.14 -10.69 11.32
CA PHE A 105 0.77 -11.46 12.50
C PHE A 105 -0.50 -12.30 12.31
N MET A 106 -1.39 -11.89 11.40
CA MET A 106 -2.68 -12.54 11.16
C MET A 106 -2.59 -13.66 10.13
N ILE A 107 -1.81 -13.47 9.07
CA ILE A 107 -1.71 -14.41 7.95
C ILE A 107 -0.28 -14.95 7.89
N PRO A 108 -0.07 -16.26 8.16
CA PRO A 108 1.24 -16.88 8.04
C PRO A 108 1.83 -16.69 6.64
N ALA A 109 3.08 -16.25 6.57
CA ALA A 109 3.80 -16.12 5.31
C ALA A 109 5.28 -16.48 5.47
N PRO A 110 5.96 -16.89 4.39
CA PRO A 110 7.39 -17.16 4.43
C PRO A 110 8.20 -15.95 4.89
N VAL A 111 9.23 -16.18 5.70
CA VAL A 111 10.08 -15.11 6.26
C VAL A 111 10.68 -14.21 5.17
N TRP A 112 11.08 -14.77 4.02
CA TRP A 112 11.61 -13.99 2.91
C TRP A 112 10.60 -12.96 2.38
N PHE A 113 9.31 -13.33 2.34
CA PHE A 113 8.25 -12.46 1.88
C PHE A 113 7.99 -11.36 2.90
N LEU A 114 7.90 -11.70 4.19
CA LEU A 114 7.72 -10.72 5.27
C LEU A 114 8.81 -9.65 5.27
N VAL A 115 10.07 -10.06 5.10
CA VAL A 115 11.21 -9.13 5.03
C VAL A 115 11.12 -8.23 3.80
N LEU A 116 10.80 -8.80 2.63
CA LEU A 116 10.64 -8.04 1.39
C LEU A 116 9.50 -7.02 1.51
N ASP A 117 8.35 -7.47 1.99
CA ASP A 117 7.12 -6.70 2.04
C ASP A 117 7.20 -5.58 3.08
N LEU A 118 7.51 -5.90 4.33
CA LEU A 118 7.67 -4.88 5.39
C LEU A 118 8.83 -3.92 5.10
N GLY A 119 9.89 -4.42 4.45
CA GLY A 119 11.05 -3.63 4.09
C GLY A 119 10.81 -2.65 2.95
N LEU A 120 10.04 -3.02 1.92
CA LEU A 120 9.94 -2.26 0.67
C LEU A 120 8.55 -1.71 0.34
N ALA A 121 7.47 -2.36 0.75
CA ALA A 121 6.14 -2.01 0.29
C ALA A 121 5.57 -0.75 0.96
N TYR A 122 6.11 -0.33 2.11
CA TYR A 122 5.51 0.73 2.92
C TYR A 122 6.34 2.01 2.95
N ILE A 123 7.37 2.07 3.79
CA ILE A 123 8.18 3.29 3.97
C ILE A 123 8.87 3.70 2.67
N PRO A 124 9.54 2.80 1.91
CA PRO A 124 10.14 3.20 0.64
C PRO A 124 9.13 3.71 -0.38
N MET A 125 7.93 3.14 -0.43
CA MET A 125 6.86 3.64 -1.32
C MET A 125 6.30 5.00 -0.89
N ALA A 126 6.19 5.25 0.42
CA ALA A 126 5.81 6.57 0.93
C ALA A 126 6.88 7.64 0.58
N LEU A 127 8.16 7.29 0.68
CA LEU A 127 9.26 8.16 0.27
C LEU A 127 9.29 8.38 -1.26
N LEU A 128 9.02 7.32 -2.04
CA LEU A 128 8.91 7.41 -3.49
C LEU A 128 7.76 8.33 -3.90
N ALA A 129 6.60 8.25 -3.25
CA ALA A 129 5.47 9.16 -3.48
C ALA A 129 5.88 10.63 -3.27
N LEU A 130 6.60 10.91 -2.18
CA LEU A 130 7.12 12.24 -1.88
C LEU A 130 8.13 12.73 -2.91
N TRP A 131 8.98 11.84 -3.42
CA TRP A 131 9.95 12.14 -4.46
C TRP A 131 9.26 12.46 -5.79
N ILE A 132 8.29 11.63 -6.22
CA ILE A 132 7.48 11.86 -7.43
C ILE A 132 6.77 13.21 -7.33
N HIS A 133 6.10 13.48 -6.21
CA HIS A 133 5.40 14.75 -6.00
C HIS A 133 6.33 15.96 -6.12
N GLN A 134 7.56 15.88 -5.61
CA GLN A 134 8.55 16.97 -5.74
C GLN A 134 8.98 17.19 -7.20
N ARG A 135 9.11 16.12 -8.00
CA ARG A 135 9.43 16.20 -9.43
C ARG A 135 8.33 16.91 -10.21
N LEU A 136 7.06 16.53 -9.99
CA LEU A 136 5.90 17.15 -10.63
C LEU A 136 5.83 18.66 -10.37
N LEU A 137 6.13 19.10 -9.14
CA LEU A 137 6.15 20.53 -8.80
C LEU A 137 7.33 21.29 -9.45
N THR A 138 8.46 20.62 -9.65
CA THR A 138 9.64 21.24 -10.26
C THR A 138 9.41 21.48 -11.75
N GLU A 139 8.87 20.47 -12.45
CA GLU A 139 8.55 20.55 -13.87
C GLU A 139 7.50 21.64 -14.15
N ALA A 140 6.43 21.70 -13.34
CA ALA A 140 5.38 22.71 -13.47
C ALA A 140 5.88 24.16 -13.27
N ARG A 141 6.99 24.36 -12.56
CA ARG A 141 7.62 25.68 -12.38
C ARG A 141 8.56 26.04 -13.52
N SER A 142 9.20 25.06 -14.15
CA SER A 142 10.08 25.29 -15.30
C SER A 142 9.33 25.58 -16.61
N SER A 143 8.04 25.25 -16.68
CA SER A 143 7.18 25.49 -17.84
C SER A 143 6.41 26.82 -17.79
N GLN A 144 6.67 27.66 -16.77
CA GLN A 144 6.08 29.00 -16.60
C GLN A 144 7.14 30.07 -16.85
#